data_AF-A0A0V0UM90-F1
#
_entry.id   AF-A0A0V0UM90-F1
#
_cell.length_a   1.000
_cell.length_b   1.000
_cell.length_c   1.000
_cell.angle_alpha   90.00
_cell.angle_beta   90.00
_cell.angle_gamma   90.00
#
_symmetry.space_group_name_H-M   'P 1'
#
loop_
_entity.id
_entity.type
_entity.pdbx_description
1 polymer ?
#
loop_
_entity_poly.entity_id
_entity_poly.type
_entity_poly.pdbx_seq_one_letter_code
_entity_poly.pdbx_strand_id
1 'polypeptide(L)' 'MEMKIDSNLSVHERTSRFRSDVKIEIHYKDPQVRTKDFSTYVLNVRLYFFMISIPENNFYHCYLLYCTKVTLYQMG' A
#
# COMPACT_ATOMS: atom_id res chain seq x y z
N MET A 1 11.77 8.91 -22.45
CA MET A 1 12.45 8.47 -21.22
C MET A 1 12.78 7.00 -21.40
N GLU A 2 14.03 6.68 -21.75
CA GLU A 2 14.48 5.28 -21.85
C GLU A 2 14.92 4.80 -20.47
N MET A 3 14.34 3.70 -20.01
CA MET A 3 14.73 3.05 -18.76
C MET A 3 15.86 2.06 -19.08
N LYS A 4 17.12 2.42 -18.78
CA LYS A 4 18.27 1.53 -18.93
C LYS A 4 18.38 0.66 -17.68
N ILE A 5 18.16 -0.64 -17.84
CA ILE A 5 18.30 -1.63 -16.76
C ILE A 5 19.59 -2.40 -17.02
N ASP A 6 20.56 -2.28 -16.12
CA ASP A 6 21.83 -2.98 -16.22
C ASP A 6 21.62 -4.48 -15.92
N SER A 7 21.94 -5.33 -16.90
CA SER A 7 21.78 -6.79 -16.82
C SER A 7 22.70 -7.45 -15.81
N ASN A 8 23.63 -6.71 -15.20
CA ASN A 8 24.50 -7.20 -14.13
C ASN A 8 23.95 -6.95 -12.71
N LEU A 9 22.87 -6.17 -12.56
CA LEU A 9 22.23 -5.95 -11.26
C LEU A 9 21.49 -7.23 -10.82
N SER A 10 21.67 -7.63 -9.57
CA SER A 10 20.96 -8.75 -8.96
C SER A 10 19.43 -8.53 -8.99
N VAL A 11 18.65 -9.61 -8.92
CA VAL A 11 17.16 -9.52 -8.87
C VAL A 11 16.70 -8.57 -7.76
N HIS A 12 17.41 -8.54 -6.63
CA HIS A 12 17.13 -7.64 -5.52
C HIS A 12 17.28 -6.16 -5.90
N GLU A 13 18.32 -5.83 -6.67
CA GLU A 13 18.58 -4.47 -7.15
C GLU A 13 17.62 -4.03 -8.27
N ARG A 14 16.95 -4.97 -8.95
CA ARG A 14 15.92 -4.70 -9.96
C ARG A 14 14.52 -4.59 -9.39
N THR A 15 14.33 -4.88 -8.10
CA THR A 15 13.03 -4.75 -7.44
C THR A 15 12.83 -3.36 -6.87
N SER A 16 11.86 -2.62 -7.41
CA SER A 16 11.41 -1.37 -6.80
C SER A 16 10.23 -1.65 -5.88
N ARG A 17 10.32 -1.19 -4.63
CA ARG A 17 9.24 -1.29 -3.64
C ARG A 17 8.65 0.09 -3.38
N PHE A 18 7.38 0.25 -3.68
CA PHE A 18 6.62 1.44 -3.33
C PHE A 18 5.66 1.12 -2.19
N ARG A 19 5.56 2.06 -1.25
CA ARG A 19 4.65 1.98 -0.12
C ARG A 19 3.81 3.25 -0.08
N SER A 20 2.51 3.09 0.08
CA SER A 20 1.58 4.18 0.36
C SER A 20 0.78 3.84 1.61
N ASP A 21 0.70 4.79 2.54
CA ASP A 21 -0.11 4.68 3.76
C ASP A 21 -1.24 5.70 3.66
N VAL A 22 -2.47 5.25 3.87
CA VAL A 22 -3.68 6.08 3.92
C VAL A 22 -4.33 5.89 5.27
N LYS A 23 -4.57 6.99 5.98
CA LYS A 23 -5.32 7.03 7.23
C LYS A 23 -6.66 7.71 7.00
N ILE A 24 -7.74 7.05 7.38
CA ILE A 24 -9.10 7.60 7.34
C ILE A 24 -9.63 7.63 8.77
N GLU A 25 -10.07 8.80 9.22
CA GLU A 25 -10.70 8.99 10.52
C GLU A 25 -12.19 9.24 10.32
N ILE A 26 -13.02 8.47 11.02
CA ILE A 26 -14.47 8.54 10.93
C ILE A 26 -14.99 8.89 12.32
N HIS A 27 -15.60 10.06 12.45
CA HIS A 27 -16.31 10.47 13.66
C HIS A 27 -17.78 10.15 13.49
N TYR A 28 -18.27 9.18 14.26
CA TYR A 28 -19.67 8.79 14.27
C TYR A 28 -20.35 9.32 15.53
N LYS A 29 -21.48 10.00 15.34
CA LYS A 29 -22.37 10.42 16.41
C LYS A 29 -23.61 9.53 16.37
N ASP A 30 -23.83 8.75 17.43
CA ASP A 30 -25.04 7.96 17.53
C ASP A 30 -26.24 8.88 17.79
N PRO A 31 -27.25 8.92 16.90
CA PRO A 31 -28.43 9.76 17.10
C PRO A 31 -29.34 9.28 18.24
N GLN A 32 -29.18 8.05 18.75
CA GLN A 32 -30.03 7.49 19.81
C GLN A 32 -29.49 7.72 21.23
N VAL A 33 -28.21 8.06 21.38
CA VAL A 33 -27.58 8.32 22.68
C VAL A 33 -27.63 9.83 22.97
N ARG A 34 -28.25 10.23 24.08
CA ARG A 34 -28.51 11.64 24.44
C ARG A 34 -27.27 12.38 24.98
N THR A 35 -26.13 11.70 25.13
CA THR A 35 -24.84 12.25 25.58
C THR A 35 -24.00 12.71 24.38
N LYS A 36 -23.00 13.59 24.60
CA LYS A 36 -22.11 14.12 23.55
C LYS A 36 -20.98 13.14 23.18
N ASP A 37 -21.20 11.84 23.33
CA ASP A 37 -20.14 10.86 23.16
C ASP A 37 -19.98 10.56 21.66
N PHE A 38 -18.83 10.94 21.11
CA PHE A 38 -18.46 10.63 19.73
C PHE A 38 -17.66 9.33 19.73
N SER A 39 -18.06 8.37 18.91
CA SER A 39 -17.22 7.22 18.60
C SER A 39 -16.28 7.59 17.46
N THR A 40 -14.97 7.45 17.68
CA THR A 40 -13.98 7.71 16.63
C THR A 40 -13.41 6.38 16.14
N TYR A 41 -13.49 6.15 14.84
CA TYR A 41 -12.89 4.99 14.18
C TYR A 41 -11.73 5.43 13.30
N VAL A 42 -10.61 4.72 13.40
CA VAL A 42 -9.44 4.94 12.56
C VAL A 42 -9.24 3.74 11.67
N LEU A 43 -9.22 3.96 10.36
CA LEU A 43 -8.89 2.98 9.35
C LEU A 43 -7.52 3.31 8.77
N ASN A 44 -6.54 2.43 9.00
CA ASN A 44 -5.24 2.48 8.37
C ASN A 44 -5.21 1.49 7.21
N VAL A 45 -5.00 1.99 5.99
CA VAL A 45 -4.80 1.20 4.78
C VAL A 45 -3.36 1.36 4.33
N ARG A 46 -2.65 0.26 4.19
CA ARG A 46 -1.28 0.25 3.68
C ARG A 46 -1.23 -0.54 2.38
N LEU A 47 -0.78 0.12 1.32
CA LEU A 47 -0.66 -0.42 -0.01
C LEU A 47 0.81 -0.60 -0.35
N TYR A 48 1.17 -1.80 -0.78
CA TYR A 48 2.51 -2.15 -1.21
C TYR A 48 2.47 -2.46 -2.70
N PHE A 49 3.36 -1.87 -3.48
CA PHE A 49 3.59 -2.25 -4.87
C PHE A 49 5.01 -2.74 -5.05
N PHE A 50 5.15 -3.81 -5.82
CA PHE A 50 6.43 -4.39 -6.20
C PHE A 50 6.49 -4.42 -7.71
N MET A 51 7.51 -3.77 -8.26
CA MET A 51 7.88 -3.92 -9.67
C MET A 51 9.04 -4.89 -9.72
N ILE A 52 8.83 -6.02 -10.41
CA ILE A 52 9.85 -7.05 -10.63
C ILE A 52 10.14 -7.13 -12.12
N SER A 53 11.42 -7.02 -12.48
CA SER A 53 11.89 -7.19 -13.86
C SER A 53 12.68 -8.49 -13.98
N ILE A 54 12.15 -9.47 -14.72
CA ILE A 54 12.81 -10.76 -14.93
C ILE A 54 13.33 -10.81 -16.38
N PRO A 55 14.64 -11.05 -16.59
CA PRO A 55 15.17 -11.30 -17.92
C PRO A 55 14.83 -12.73 -18.36
N GLU A 56 14.08 -12.87 -19.45
CA GLU A 56 13.78 -14.16 -20.08
C GLU A 56 14.08 -14.06 -21.57
N ASN A 57 14.98 -14.89 -22.09
CA ASN A 57 15.27 -15.00 -23.52
C ASN A 57 15.55 -13.66 -24.24
N ASN A 58 16.39 -12.80 -23.66
CA ASN A 58 16.70 -11.42 -24.11
C ASN A 58 15.54 -10.41 -24.04
N PHE A 59 14.38 -10.78 -23.50
CA PHE A 59 13.28 -9.88 -23.20
C PHE A 59 13.19 -9.58 -21.70
N TYR A 60 12.73 -8.38 -21.35
CA TYR A 60 12.47 -7.98 -19.97
C TYR A 60 10.96 -8.00 -19.71
N HIS A 61 10.52 -8.83 -18.77
CA HIS A 61 9.14 -8.88 -18.31
C HIS A 61 9.00 -8.07 -17.03
N CYS A 62 8.13 -7.05 -17.05
CA CYS A 62 7.79 -6.24 -15.88
C CYS A 62 6.49 -6.74 -15.25
N TYR A 63 6.58 -7.17 -14.00
CA TYR A 63 5.43 -7.60 -13.20
C TYR A 63 5.15 -6.56 -12.11
N LEU A 64 3.90 -6.11 -12.02
CA LEU A 64 3.39 -5.29 -10.93
C LEU A 64 2.60 -6.17 -9.97
N LEU A 65 3.13 -6.39 -8.76
CA LEU A 65 2.38 -7.02 -7.67
C LEU A 65 1.91 -5.96 -6.69
N TYR A 66 0.70 -6.10 -6.16
CA TYR A 66 0.23 -5.24 -5.07
C TYR A 66 -0.28 -6.07 -3.89
N CYS A 67 -0.08 -5.54 -2.67
CA CYS A 67 -0.61 -6.11 -1.43
C CYS A 67 -1.23 -5.01 -0.58
N THR A 68 -2.38 -5.27 0.02
CA THR A 68 -3.07 -4.31 0.90
C THR A 68 -3.14 -4.87 2.32
N LYS A 69 -2.73 -4.08 3.31
CA LYS A 69 -2.98 -4.36 4.73
C LYS A 69 -3.96 -3.32 5.26
N VAL A 70 -5.10 -3.78 5.77
CA VAL A 70 -6.12 -2.93 6.39
C VAL A 70 -6.11 -3.16 7.90
N THR A 71 -6.21 -2.10 8.68
CA THR A 71 -6.36 -2.21 10.13
C THR A 71 -7.34 -1.18 10.64
N LEU A 72 -8.34 -1.64 11.41
CA LEU A 72 -9.40 -0.84 11.98
C LEU A 72 -9.23 -0.80 13.50
N TYR A 73 -9.34 0.39 14.08
CA TYR A 73 -9.29 0.60 15.52
C TYR A 73 -10.44 1.53 15.92
N GLN A 74 -11.13 1.19 17.00
CA GLN A 74 -12.06 2.09 17.65
C GLN A 74 -11.30 2.82 18.76
N MET A 75 -11.35 4.14 18.75
CA MET A 75 -10.87 4.96 19.85
C MET A 75 -12.05 5.22 20.79
N GLY A 76 -11.89 4.76 22.03
CA GLY A 76 -12.84 4.96 23.13
C GLY A 76 -12.61 6.26 23.87
#